data_AF-A0A657BBE8-F1
#
_entry.id   AF-A0A657BBE8-F1
#
_cell.length_a   1.000
_cell.length_b   1.000
_cell.length_c   1.000
_cell.angle_alpha   90.00
_cell.angle_beta   90.00
_cell.angle_gamma   90.00
#
_symmetry.space_group_name_H-M   'P 1'
#
loop_
_entity.id
_entity.type
_entity.pdbx_description
1 polymer ?
#
loop_
_entity_poly.entity_id
_entity_poly.type
_entity_poly.pdbx_seq_one_letter_code
_entity_poly.pdbx_strand_id
1 'polypeptide(L)'
;VAFLVGSSIAGFLLHGANLELGRHYDTALIIEALLLLLALWFLTSGSFYGHFFASAACGLQNALATTYSGAIVRTTHVTGIFTDLGIMLGALARGESLDKRKAKLFLFIIAGFILGGTAGTLIFKQLQFMALFLPAMICFVMALTYHRYAKTHH
;
A
#
# COMPACT_ATOMS: atom_id res chain seq x y z
N VAL A 1 -15.73 -8.72 -3.42
CA VAL A 1 -15.14 -9.76 -4.31
C VAL A 1 -13.87 -9.28 -4.99
N ALA A 2 -13.88 -8.18 -5.75
CA ALA A 2 -12.67 -7.70 -6.46
C ALA A 2 -11.46 -7.44 -5.54
N PHE A 3 -11.67 -6.78 -4.38
CA PHE A 3 -10.63 -6.65 -3.35
C PHE A 3 -10.01 -8.00 -2.95
N LEU A 4 -10.85 -9.01 -2.68
CA LEU A 4 -10.39 -10.35 -2.31
C LEU A 4 -9.55 -10.96 -3.44
N VAL A 5 -9.97 -10.82 -4.70
CA VAL A 5 -9.20 -11.29 -5.86
C VAL A 5 -7.83 -10.63 -5.92
N GLY A 6 -7.75 -9.31 -5.73
CA GLY A 6 -6.48 -8.58 -5.66
C GLY A 6 -5.57 -9.09 -4.53
N SER A 7 -6.12 -9.28 -3.33
CA SER A 7 -5.37 -9.84 -2.19
C SER A 7 -4.91 -11.27 -2.46
N SER A 8 -5.73 -12.10 -3.11
CA SER A 8 -5.37 -13.46 -3.51
C SER A 8 -4.23 -13.49 -4.52
N ILE A 9 -4.19 -12.55 -5.48
CA ILE A 9 -3.08 -12.42 -6.44
C ILE A 9 -1.78 -12.11 -5.69
N ALA A 10 -1.78 -11.13 -4.78
CA ALA A 10 -0.61 -10.84 -3.96
C ALA A 10 -0.21 -12.04 -3.08
N GLY A 11 -1.18 -12.72 -2.45
CA GLY A 11 -0.92 -13.93 -1.68
C GLY A 11 -0.24 -15.02 -2.50
N PHE A 12 -0.67 -15.19 -3.76
CA PHE A 12 -0.09 -16.14 -4.70
C PHE A 12 1.29 -15.73 -5.22
N LEU A 13 1.58 -14.43 -5.37
CA LEU A 13 2.86 -13.98 -5.89
C LEU A 13 3.95 -13.91 -4.80
N LEU A 14 3.55 -13.64 -3.57
CA LEU A 14 4.46 -13.27 -2.48
C LEU A 14 4.67 -14.38 -1.44
N HIS A 15 4.29 -15.63 -1.76
CA HIS A 15 4.31 -16.78 -0.83
C HIS A 15 5.55 -16.82 0.08
N GLY A 16 5.31 -17.03 1.39
CA GLY A 16 6.32 -17.13 2.45
C GLY A 16 6.22 -15.98 3.48
N ALA A 17 6.36 -16.29 4.76
CA ALA A 17 6.04 -15.38 5.87
C ALA A 17 7.04 -14.21 6.07
N ASN A 18 8.24 -14.31 5.51
CA ASN A 18 9.33 -13.34 5.70
C ASN A 18 9.77 -12.70 4.37
N LEU A 19 10.28 -11.47 4.45
CA LEU A 19 10.94 -10.77 3.35
C LEU A 19 12.20 -11.54 2.92
N GLU A 20 12.15 -12.17 1.75
CA GLU A 20 13.32 -12.73 1.07
C GLU A 20 13.54 -11.93 -0.22
N LEU A 21 14.76 -11.40 -0.41
CA LEU A 21 15.16 -10.78 -1.67
C LEU A 21 15.02 -11.83 -2.79
N GLY A 22 14.41 -11.45 -3.92
CA GLY A 22 14.23 -12.32 -5.09
C GLY A 22 12.80 -12.80 -5.35
N ARG A 23 11.81 -12.38 -4.55
CA ARG A 23 10.39 -12.67 -4.82
C ARG A 23 9.76 -11.67 -5.79
N HIS A 24 8.60 -12.04 -6.32
CA HIS A 24 7.79 -11.31 -7.32
C HIS A 24 7.13 -10.00 -6.79
N TYR A 25 7.82 -9.22 -5.96
CA TYR A 25 7.35 -7.92 -5.47
C TYR A 25 7.26 -6.88 -6.61
N ASP A 26 8.20 -6.89 -7.54
CA ASP A 26 8.13 -6.12 -8.78
C ASP A 26 6.91 -6.52 -9.63
N THR A 27 6.66 -7.81 -9.81
CA THR A 27 5.48 -8.30 -10.54
C THR A 27 4.19 -7.82 -9.88
N ALA A 28 4.09 -7.91 -8.55
CA ALA A 28 2.92 -7.45 -7.81
C ALA A 28 2.68 -5.94 -8.01
N LEU A 29 3.73 -5.12 -7.94
CA LEU A 29 3.65 -3.67 -8.18
C LEU A 29 3.28 -3.32 -9.64
N ILE A 30 3.77 -4.09 -10.62
CA ILE A 30 3.36 -3.93 -12.04
C ILE A 30 1.86 -4.23 -12.19
N ILE A 31 1.37 -5.32 -11.60
CA ILE A 31 -0.05 -5.66 -11.65
C ILE A 31 -0.89 -4.58 -10.97
N GLU A 32 -0.45 -4.04 -9.83
CA GLU A 32 -1.10 -2.91 -9.17
C GLU A 32 -1.23 -1.70 -10.10
N ALA A 33 -0.13 -1.30 -10.74
CA ALA A 33 -0.09 -0.19 -11.68
C ALA A 33 -1.07 -0.42 -12.86
N LEU A 34 -1.07 -1.62 -13.44
CA LEU A 34 -2.00 -1.98 -14.52
C LEU A 34 -3.46 -1.94 -14.08
N LEU A 35 -3.79 -2.43 -12.88
CA LEU A 35 -5.14 -2.36 -12.32
C LEU A 35 -5.59 -0.91 -12.12
N LEU A 36 -4.69 -0.03 -11.66
CA LEU A 36 -4.98 1.40 -11.51
C LEU A 36 -5.17 2.11 -12.86
N LEU A 37 -4.40 1.75 -13.89
CA LEU A 37 -4.58 2.28 -15.25
C LEU A 37 -5.87 1.79 -15.91
N LEU A 38 -6.27 0.53 -15.68
CA LEU A 38 -7.57 0.02 -16.10
C LEU A 38 -8.70 0.72 -15.37
N ALA A 39 -8.57 0.90 -14.04
CA ALA A 39 -9.54 1.67 -13.26
C ALA A 39 -9.70 3.09 -13.81
N LEU A 40 -8.58 3.78 -14.10
CA LEU A 40 -8.57 5.09 -14.73
C LEU A 40 -9.35 5.07 -16.04
N TRP A 41 -9.00 4.18 -16.98
CA TRP A 41 -9.62 4.12 -18.30
C TRP A 41 -11.15 3.90 -18.24
N PHE A 42 -11.61 2.95 -17.41
CA PHE A 42 -13.04 2.68 -17.26
C PHE A 42 -13.78 3.84 -16.57
N LEU A 43 -13.21 4.43 -15.50
CA LEU A 43 -13.84 5.54 -14.78
C LEU A 43 -13.95 6.79 -15.65
N THR A 44 -12.91 7.13 -16.42
CA THR A 44 -12.95 8.26 -17.37
C THR A 44 -13.92 8.03 -18.52
N SER A 45 -14.21 6.76 -18.85
CA SER A 45 -15.21 6.37 -19.85
C SER A 45 -16.64 6.30 -19.28
N GLY A 46 -16.85 6.69 -18.01
CA GLY A 46 -18.16 6.63 -17.35
C GLY A 46 -18.62 5.22 -16.96
N SER A 47 -17.72 4.23 -16.98
CA SER A 47 -18.07 2.84 -16.71
C SER A 47 -17.89 2.48 -15.23
N PHE A 48 -18.93 1.88 -14.65
CA PHE A 48 -18.91 1.37 -13.27
C PHE A 48 -17.82 0.31 -13.04
N TYR A 49 -17.36 -0.38 -14.09
CA TYR A 49 -16.35 -1.44 -13.97
C TYR A 49 -15.03 -0.94 -13.38
N GLY A 50 -14.71 0.34 -13.54
CA GLY A 50 -13.48 0.91 -13.00
C GLY A 50 -13.38 0.82 -11.47
N HIS A 51 -14.50 0.81 -10.75
CA HIS A 51 -14.50 0.60 -9.30
C HIS A 51 -14.06 -0.80 -8.90
N PHE A 52 -14.34 -1.83 -9.71
CA PHE A 52 -13.84 -3.19 -9.44
C PHE A 52 -12.32 -3.28 -9.62
N PHE A 53 -11.77 -2.65 -10.66
CA PHE A 53 -10.32 -2.60 -10.86
C PHE A 53 -9.61 -1.83 -9.75
N ALA A 54 -10.14 -0.67 -9.34
CA ALA A 54 -9.61 0.07 -8.19
C ALA A 54 -9.68 -0.75 -6.90
N SER A 55 -10.81 -1.45 -6.67
CA SER A 55 -10.98 -2.33 -5.52
C SER A 55 -9.96 -3.49 -5.51
N ALA A 56 -9.70 -4.10 -6.68
CA ALA A 56 -8.68 -5.13 -6.82
C ALA A 56 -7.27 -4.58 -6.59
N ALA A 57 -6.94 -3.40 -7.10
CA ALA A 57 -5.66 -2.74 -6.86
C ALA A 57 -5.42 -2.51 -5.36
N CYS A 58 -6.42 -1.96 -4.65
CA CYS A 58 -6.34 -1.78 -3.19
C CYS A 58 -6.17 -3.12 -2.46
N GLY A 59 -6.87 -4.18 -2.89
CA GLY A 59 -6.73 -5.52 -2.31
C GLY A 59 -5.32 -6.09 -2.46
N LEU A 60 -4.75 -5.92 -3.65
CA LEU A 60 -3.38 -6.33 -3.96
C LEU A 60 -2.37 -5.54 -3.12
N GLN A 61 -2.51 -4.21 -3.06
CA GLN A 61 -1.63 -3.33 -2.29
C GLN A 61 -1.65 -3.66 -0.78
N ASN A 62 -2.83 -3.92 -0.22
CA ASN A 62 -2.97 -4.26 1.19
C ASN A 62 -2.27 -5.57 1.52
N ALA A 63 -2.42 -6.59 0.67
CA ALA A 63 -1.76 -7.86 0.85
C ALA A 63 -0.24 -7.74 0.63
N LEU A 64 0.20 -6.99 -0.37
CA LEU A 64 1.61 -6.67 -0.62
C LEU A 64 2.27 -6.05 0.62
N ALA A 65 1.68 -4.99 1.19
CA ALA A 65 2.19 -4.32 2.39
C ALA A 65 2.19 -5.24 3.63
N THR A 66 1.16 -6.08 3.77
CA THR A 66 1.07 -7.05 4.87
C THR A 66 2.20 -8.08 4.78
N THR A 67 2.41 -8.68 3.61
CA THR A 67 3.46 -9.70 3.42
C THR A 67 4.85 -9.08 3.56
N TYR A 68 5.09 -7.92 2.94
CA TYR A 68 6.37 -7.21 3.02
C TYR A 68 6.75 -6.87 4.48
N SER A 69 5.77 -6.50 5.30
CA SER A 69 6.00 -6.12 6.69
C SER A 69 5.98 -7.29 7.68
N GLY A 70 5.83 -8.55 7.23
CA GLY A 70 5.68 -9.69 8.14
C GLY A 70 4.43 -9.60 9.02
N ALA A 71 3.32 -9.14 8.43
CA ALA A 71 2.02 -8.88 9.08
C ALA A 71 1.99 -7.73 10.11
N ILE A 72 3.05 -6.92 10.19
CA ILE A 72 3.13 -5.79 11.13
C ILE A 72 2.31 -4.58 10.63
N VAL A 73 2.25 -4.34 9.32
CA VAL A 73 1.64 -3.14 8.72
C VAL A 73 0.50 -3.49 7.78
N ARG A 74 -0.64 -2.82 7.95
CA ARG A 74 -1.77 -2.82 7.01
C ARG A 74 -2.22 -1.37 6.75
N THR A 75 -2.42 -1.01 5.50
CA THR A 75 -2.75 0.36 5.02
C THR A 75 -4.13 0.86 5.45
N THR A 76 -5.11 -0.01 5.68
CA THR A 76 -6.49 0.35 6.04
C THR A 76 -6.77 0.36 7.54
N HIS A 77 -5.92 -0.28 8.34
CA HIS A 77 -6.12 -0.43 9.78
C HIS A 77 -5.41 0.68 10.57
N VAL A 78 -5.46 1.91 10.08
CA VAL A 78 -4.79 3.08 10.70
C VAL A 78 -5.33 3.37 12.10
N THR A 79 -6.61 3.13 12.35
CA THR A 79 -7.19 3.22 13.71
C THR A 79 -6.52 2.26 14.69
N GLY A 80 -6.17 1.05 14.25
CA GLY A 80 -5.38 0.10 15.05
C GLY A 80 -4.00 0.64 15.39
N ILE A 81 -3.34 1.30 14.42
CA ILE A 81 -2.04 1.96 14.64
C ILE A 81 -2.15 3.12 15.64
N PHE A 82 -3.22 3.92 15.57
CA PHE A 82 -3.50 4.94 16.58
C PHE A 82 -3.72 4.35 17.98
N THR A 83 -4.48 3.25 18.08
CA THR A 83 -4.69 2.54 19.35
C THR A 83 -3.36 2.04 19.92
N ASP A 84 -2.53 1.38 19.11
CA ASP A 84 -1.24 0.85 19.55
C ASP A 84 -0.30 1.99 19.99
N LEU A 85 -0.26 3.10 19.25
CA LEU A 85 0.50 4.28 19.65
C LEU A 85 -0.02 4.88 20.96
N GLY A 86 -1.35 4.95 21.14
CA GLY A 86 -1.98 5.39 22.38
C GLY A 86 -1.61 4.51 23.58
N ILE A 87 -1.60 3.19 23.41
CA ILE A 87 -1.16 2.23 24.44
C ILE A 87 0.31 2.48 24.80
N MET A 88 1.18 2.69 23.79
CA MET A 88 2.61 2.98 24.02
C MET A 88 2.84 4.29 24.78
N LEU A 89 2.09 5.34 24.46
CA LEU A 89 2.15 6.62 25.18
C LEU A 89 1.64 6.48 26.62
N GLY A 90 0.57 5.69 26.83
CA GLY A 90 0.08 5.36 28.16
C GLY A 90 1.08 4.58 29.00
N ALA A 91 1.82 3.64 28.40
CA ALA A 91 2.91 2.92 29.07
C ALA A 91 4.07 3.85 29.45
N LEU A 92 4.46 4.77 28.54
CA LEU A 92 5.48 5.78 28.83
C LEU A 92 5.09 6.67 30.00
N ALA A 93 3.81 7.07 30.09
CA ALA A 93 3.29 7.86 31.22
C ALA A 93 3.35 7.12 32.56
N ARG A 94 3.35 5.77 32.55
CA ARG A 94 3.58 4.94 33.75
C ARG A 94 5.07 4.71 34.08
N GLY A 95 5.98 5.30 33.32
CA GLY A 95 7.43 5.15 33.52
C GLY A 95 8.05 3.94 32.79
N GLU A 96 7.30 3.26 31.92
CA GLU A 96 7.84 2.18 31.10
C GLU A 96 8.68 2.72 29.93
N SER A 97 9.62 1.91 29.44
CA SER A 97 10.46 2.30 28.30
C SER A 97 9.67 2.28 26.99
N LEU A 98 9.71 3.37 26.23
CA LEU A 98 9.12 3.45 24.89
C LEU A 98 9.96 2.68 23.86
N ASP A 99 9.34 1.78 23.11
CA ASP A 99 9.94 1.27 21.87
C ASP A 99 9.95 2.39 20.80
N LYS A 100 11.06 3.12 20.74
CA LYS A 100 11.25 4.25 19.83
C LYS A 100 11.19 3.85 18.37
N ARG A 101 11.56 2.61 18.00
CA ARG A 101 11.53 2.16 16.60
C ARG A 101 10.10 1.94 16.14
N LYS A 102 9.32 1.21 16.95
CA LYS A 102 7.90 0.96 16.67
C LYS A 102 7.08 2.27 16.68
N ALA A 103 7.33 3.17 17.62
CA ALA A 103 6.67 4.47 17.67
C ALA A 103 6.97 5.31 16.41
N LYS A 104 8.24 5.37 15.96
CA LYS A 104 8.61 6.07 14.72
C LYS A 104 7.91 5.48 13.50
N LEU A 105 7.87 4.14 13.39
CA LEU A 105 7.16 3.46 12.29
C LEU A 105 5.68 3.86 12.26
N PHE A 106 4.99 3.83 13.40
CA PHE A 106 3.60 4.24 13.50
C PHE A 106 3.38 5.70 13.11
N LEU A 107 4.23 6.60 13.57
CA LEU A 107 4.17 8.01 13.20
C LEU A 107 4.36 8.21 11.69
N PHE A 108 5.30 7.51 11.05
CA PHE A 108 5.48 7.57 9.60
C PHE A 108 4.26 7.05 8.84
N ILE A 109 3.66 5.93 9.29
CA ILE A 109 2.46 5.38 8.63
C ILE A 109 1.28 6.34 8.77
N ILE A 110 1.05 6.89 9.98
CA ILE A 110 -0.03 7.86 10.22
C ILE A 110 0.17 9.11 9.37
N ALA A 111 1.38 9.69 9.38
CA ALA A 111 1.69 10.88 8.60
C ALA A 111 1.52 10.60 7.09
N GLY A 112 2.03 9.47 6.60
CA GLY A 112 1.87 9.05 5.21
C GLY A 112 0.41 8.88 4.80
N PHE A 113 -0.44 8.29 5.66
CA PHE A 113 -1.87 8.15 5.41
C PHE A 113 -2.58 9.51 5.33
N ILE A 114 -2.33 10.40 6.28
CA ILE A 114 -2.95 11.74 6.32
C ILE A 114 -2.50 12.57 5.11
N LEU A 115 -1.19 12.64 4.86
CA LEU A 115 -0.63 13.40 3.74
C LEU A 115 -1.07 12.83 2.39
N GLY A 116 -1.02 11.51 2.23
CA GLY A 116 -1.45 10.84 1.00
C GLY A 116 -2.94 11.00 0.72
N GLY A 117 -3.80 10.82 1.72
CA GLY A 117 -5.25 11.02 1.57
C GLY A 117 -5.63 12.48 1.29
N THR A 118 -4.95 13.43 1.94
CA THR A 118 -5.14 14.86 1.70
C THR A 118 -4.69 15.24 0.29
N ALA A 119 -3.47 14.85 -0.10
CA ALA A 119 -2.94 15.09 -1.43
C ALA A 119 -3.82 14.45 -2.51
N GLY A 120 -4.24 13.19 -2.32
CA GLY A 120 -5.13 12.47 -3.24
C GLY A 120 -6.46 13.20 -3.44
N THR A 121 -7.07 13.72 -2.37
CA THR A 121 -8.32 14.49 -2.44
C THR A 121 -8.12 15.82 -3.20
N LEU A 122 -7.03 16.54 -2.91
CA LEU A 122 -6.71 17.80 -3.59
C LEU A 122 -6.45 17.60 -5.08
N ILE A 123 -5.70 16.55 -5.44
CA ILE A 123 -5.42 16.19 -6.84
C ILE A 123 -6.71 15.75 -7.53
N PHE A 124 -7.55 14.92 -6.88
CA PHE A 124 -8.84 14.51 -7.43
C PHE A 124 -9.76 15.70 -7.70
N LYS A 125 -9.77 16.73 -6.85
CA LYS A 125 -10.56 17.94 -7.09
C LYS A 125 -10.19 18.63 -8.41
N GLN A 126 -8.92 18.61 -8.81
CA GLN A 126 -8.42 19.26 -10.01
C GLN A 126 -8.43 18.36 -11.25
N LEU A 127 -8.04 17.09 -11.08
CA LEU A 127 -7.78 16.16 -12.17
C LEU A 127 -8.82 15.03 -12.27
N GLN A 128 -9.79 14.98 -11.36
CA GLN A 128 -10.79 13.91 -11.27
C GLN A 128 -10.11 12.54 -11.27
N PHE A 129 -10.62 11.58 -12.05
CA PHE A 129 -10.05 10.23 -12.12
C PHE A 129 -8.61 10.17 -12.61
N MET A 130 -8.11 11.19 -13.35
CA MET A 130 -6.69 11.25 -13.75
C MET A 130 -5.75 11.31 -12.55
N ALA A 131 -6.24 11.63 -11.35
CA ALA A 131 -5.49 11.49 -10.10
C ALA A 131 -4.94 10.06 -9.89
N LEU A 132 -5.58 9.02 -10.44
CA LEU A 132 -5.12 7.62 -10.36
C LEU A 132 -3.83 7.36 -11.15
N PHE A 133 -3.47 8.23 -12.08
CA PHE A 133 -2.22 8.12 -12.82
C PHE A 133 -0.99 8.28 -11.90
N LEU A 134 -1.09 9.15 -10.88
CA LEU A 134 -0.01 9.38 -9.93
C LEU A 134 0.38 8.11 -9.13
N PRO A 135 -0.53 7.43 -8.41
CA PRO A 135 -0.19 6.19 -7.72
C PRO A 135 0.23 5.08 -8.69
N ALA A 136 -0.37 4.99 -9.90
CA ALA A 136 0.06 4.01 -10.90
C ALA A 136 1.54 4.19 -11.30
N MET A 137 1.96 5.44 -11.53
CA MET A 137 3.35 5.75 -11.84
C MET A 137 4.29 5.50 -10.67
N ILE A 138 3.87 5.78 -9.43
CA ILE A 138 4.65 5.45 -8.23
C ILE A 138 4.87 3.94 -8.16
N CYS A 139 3.82 3.12 -8.30
CA CYS A 139 3.94 1.66 -8.31
C CYS A 139 4.87 1.17 -9.43
N PHE A 140 4.75 1.73 -10.63
CA PHE A 140 5.60 1.36 -11.76
C PHE A 140 7.08 1.71 -11.52
N VAL A 141 7.38 2.92 -11.04
CA VAL A 141 8.75 3.33 -10.70
C VAL A 141 9.31 2.45 -9.59
N MET A 142 8.52 2.18 -8.54
CA MET A 142 8.92 1.28 -7.47
C MET A 142 9.25 -0.12 -7.99
N ALA A 143 8.40 -0.68 -8.87
CA ALA A 143 8.65 -1.98 -9.49
C ALA A 143 9.98 -2.01 -10.26
N LEU A 144 10.25 -0.98 -11.08
CA LEU A 144 11.50 -0.87 -11.84
C LEU A 144 12.72 -0.74 -10.92
N THR A 145 12.62 0.06 -9.86
CA THR A 145 13.71 0.22 -8.89
C THR A 145 13.99 -1.08 -8.14
N TYR A 146 12.94 -1.79 -7.70
CA TYR A 146 13.07 -3.08 -7.03
C TYR A 146 13.68 -4.13 -7.98
N HIS A 147 13.19 -4.22 -9.22
CA HIS A 147 13.70 -5.17 -10.21
C HIS A 147 15.20 -4.96 -10.48
N ARG A 148 15.63 -3.70 -10.64
CA ARG A 148 17.04 -3.35 -10.81
C ARG A 148 17.88 -3.68 -9.57
N TYR A 149 17.36 -3.37 -8.39
CA TYR A 149 18.03 -3.66 -7.13
C TYR A 149 18.21 -5.18 -6.91
N ALA A 150 17.15 -5.95 -7.12
CA ALA A 150 17.19 -7.41 -7.03
C ALA A 150 18.20 -8.01 -8.02
N LYS A 151 18.22 -7.54 -9.28
CA LYS A 151 19.16 -8.04 -10.30
C LYS A 151 20.63 -7.69 -10.02
N THR A 152 20.90 -6.64 -9.24
CA THR A 152 22.28 -6.21 -8.91
C THR A 152 22.81 -6.82 -7.62
N HIS A 153 21.94 -7.37 -6.78
CA HIS A 153 22.28 -7.95 -5.47
C HIS A 153 21.97 -9.46 -5.39
N HIS A 154 21.71 -10.09 -6.54
CA HIS A 154 21.78 -11.53 -6.79
C HIS A 154 23.03 -11.84 -7.60
#